data_AF-A0A382C699-F1
#
_entry.id   AF-A0A382C699-F1
#
_cell.length_a   1.000
_cell.length_b   1.000
_cell.length_c   1.000
_cell.angle_alpha   90.00
_cell.angle_beta   90.00
_cell.angle_gamma   90.00
#
_symmetry.space_group_name_H-M   'P 1'
#
loop_
_entity.id
_entity.type
_entity.pdbx_description
1 polymer ?
#
loop_
_entity_poly.entity_id
_entity_poly.type
_entity_poly.pdbx_seq_one_letter_code
_entity_poly.pdbx_strand_id
1 'polypeptide(L)'
;MYLSSKDKQHGFTLIEILVSISILTIGILGLIGVVDSIIYYQSKSAEVTQATLLTTNKIEEIKRLSTNEPSGGIYGFNYLVTDYLVDKKMTQINEKTYSFSEVINEGSKLPKMTRTVTLQTYPPGDESSFSDPGKINLLEAIIKTEWTDKRGNKKSVELGSLIHKRHFIQ
;
A
#
# COMPACT_ATOMS: atom_id res chain seq x y z
N MET A 1 -16.75 23.23 72.81
CA MET A 1 -16.60 24.41 71.94
C MET A 1 -16.24 23.89 70.54
N TYR A 2 -17.21 23.77 69.63
CA TYR A 2 -16.97 23.41 68.23
C TYR A 2 -17.48 24.56 67.37
N LEU A 3 -16.56 25.25 66.70
CA LEU A 3 -16.87 26.34 65.78
C LEU A 3 -17.51 25.74 64.53
N SER A 4 -18.83 25.95 64.35
CA SER A 4 -19.50 25.67 63.09
C SER A 4 -19.10 26.76 62.09
N SER A 5 -18.14 26.44 61.22
CA SER A 5 -17.80 27.30 60.09
C SER A 5 -18.98 27.28 59.12
N LYS A 6 -19.73 28.38 59.10
CA LYS A 6 -20.87 28.56 58.22
C LYS A 6 -20.34 28.91 56.83
N ASP A 7 -20.03 27.91 56.02
CA ASP A 7 -19.65 28.10 54.63
C ASP A 7 -20.78 28.83 53.89
N LYS A 8 -20.51 30.06 53.47
CA LYS A 8 -21.42 30.86 52.66
C LYS A 8 -21.43 30.25 51.25
N GLN A 9 -22.44 29.45 50.94
CA GLN A 9 -22.68 29.01 49.57
C GLN A 9 -23.11 30.22 48.73
N HIS A 10 -22.20 30.68 47.87
CA HIS A 10 -22.48 31.70 46.87
C HIS A 10 -23.04 31.00 45.62
N GLY A 11 -24.21 31.44 45.15
CA GLY A 11 -24.78 30.98 43.88
C GLY A 11 -24.02 31.56 42.68
N PHE A 12 -24.15 30.93 41.52
CA PHE A 12 -23.52 31.40 40.29
C PHE A 12 -24.22 32.63 39.73
N THR A 13 -23.41 33.59 39.27
CA THR A 13 -23.92 34.74 38.52
C THR A 13 -24.25 34.36 37.08
N LEU A 14 -25.15 35.12 36.44
CA LEU A 14 -25.50 34.91 35.03
C LEU A 14 -24.28 35.00 34.10
N ILE A 15 -23.35 35.91 34.41
CA ILE A 15 -22.13 36.10 33.62
C ILE A 15 -21.17 34.91 33.76
N GLU A 16 -21.02 34.32 34.95
CA GLU A 16 -20.20 33.11 35.14
C GLU A 16 -20.76 31.92 34.35
N ILE A 17 -22.08 31.77 34.31
CA ILE A 17 -22.73 30.71 33.52
C ILE A 17 -22.46 30.94 32.03
N LEU A 18 -22.58 32.18 31.55
CA LEU A 18 -22.36 32.53 30.14
C LEU A 18 -20.91 32.28 29.72
N VAL A 19 -19.95 32.67 30.56
CA VAL A 19 -18.52 32.41 30.32
C VAL A 19 -18.22 30.91 30.37
N SER A 20 -18.78 30.18 31.34
CA SER A 20 -18.59 28.73 31.46
C SER A 20 -19.10 27.96 30.25
N ILE A 21 -20.31 28.28 29.77
CA ILE A 21 -20.90 27.66 28.57
C ILE A 21 -20.08 28.02 27.33
N SER A 22 -19.57 29.24 27.25
CA SER A 22 -18.72 29.69 26.13
C SER A 22 -17.41 28.90 26.07
N ILE A 23 -16.70 28.76 27.21
CA ILE A 23 -15.47 27.97 27.31
C ILE A 23 -15.74 26.49 26.99
N LEU A 24 -16.83 25.93 27.53
CA LEU A 24 -17.21 24.55 27.30
C LEU A 24 -17.52 24.29 25.81
N THR A 25 -18.21 25.21 25.15
CA THR A 25 -18.52 25.11 23.72
C THR A 25 -17.25 25.10 22.88
N ILE A 26 -16.32 26.02 23.14
CA ILE A 26 -15.03 26.07 22.45
C ILE A 26 -14.23 24.77 22.70
N GLY A 27 -14.27 24.25 23.94
CA GLY A 27 -13.63 22.99 24.30
C GLY A 27 -14.16 21.80 23.50
N ILE A 28 -15.48 21.67 23.38
CA ILE A 28 -16.12 20.58 22.63
C ILE A 28 -15.78 20.66 21.13
N LEU A 29 -15.82 21.86 20.54
CA LEU A 29 -15.44 22.06 19.13
C LEU A 29 -13.99 21.64 18.86
N GLY A 30 -13.07 21.96 19.78
CA GLY A 30 -11.69 21.50 19.70
C GLY A 30 -11.56 19.97 19.71
N LEU A 31 -12.31 19.30 20.59
CA LEU A 31 -12.30 17.83 20.69
C LEU A 31 -12.83 17.14 19.43
N ILE A 32 -13.86 17.69 18.79
CA ILE A 32 -14.40 17.14 17.53
C ILE A 32 -13.31 17.07 16.45
N GLY A 33 -12.50 18.13 16.31
CA GLY A 33 -11.38 18.15 15.35
C GLY A 33 -10.29 17.11 15.64
N VAL A 34 -10.04 16.84 16.93
CA VAL A 34 -9.10 15.80 17.36
C VAL A 34 -9.64 14.41 17.03
N VAL A 35 -10.93 14.14 17.31
CA VAL A 35 -11.56 12.85 17.01
C VAL A 35 -11.55 12.55 15.51
N ASP A 36 -11.90 13.53 14.66
CA ASP A 36 -11.84 13.38 13.20
C ASP A 36 -10.41 13.03 12.73
N SER A 37 -9.42 13.71 13.29
CA SER A 37 -8.00 13.44 12.99
C SER A 37 -7.61 12.01 13.36
N ILE A 38 -7.99 11.53 14.55
CA ILE A 38 -7.70 10.16 15.01
C ILE A 38 -8.31 9.13 14.05
N ILE A 39 -9.58 9.31 13.68
CA ILE A 39 -10.28 8.40 12.75
C ILE A 39 -9.59 8.38 11.39
N TYR A 40 -9.17 9.54 10.88
CA TYR A 40 -8.42 9.62 9.63
C TYR A 40 -7.08 8.87 9.71
N TYR A 41 -6.28 9.10 10.75
CA TYR A 41 -4.97 8.44 10.89
C TYR A 41 -5.09 6.93 11.09
N GLN A 42 -6.12 6.47 11.77
CA GLN A 42 -6.41 5.04 11.91
C GLN A 42 -6.76 4.41 10.55
N SER A 43 -7.64 5.06 9.78
CA SER A 43 -7.98 4.60 8.41
C SER A 43 -6.75 4.56 7.51
N LYS A 44 -5.98 5.66 7.50
CA LYS A 44 -4.75 5.77 6.71
C LYS A 44 -3.75 4.66 7.04
N SER A 45 -3.58 4.34 8.32
CA SER A 45 -2.66 3.28 8.76
C SER A 45 -3.10 1.90 8.24
N ALA A 46 -4.41 1.61 8.30
CA ALA A 46 -4.96 0.37 7.74
C ALA A 46 -4.79 0.29 6.21
N GLU A 47 -5.06 1.40 5.51
CA GLU A 47 -4.90 1.50 4.06
C GLU A 47 -3.45 1.24 3.61
N VAL A 48 -2.47 1.91 4.25
CA VAL A 48 -1.04 1.72 3.94
C VAL A 48 -0.59 0.29 4.25
N THR A 49 -1.07 -0.28 5.36
CA THR A 49 -0.75 -1.66 5.74
C THR A 49 -1.27 -2.64 4.69
N GLN A 50 -2.53 -2.50 4.26
CA GLN A 50 -3.09 -3.37 3.22
C GLN A 50 -2.35 -3.21 1.89
N ALA A 51 -2.09 -1.98 1.46
CA ALA A 51 -1.34 -1.74 0.22
C ALA A 51 0.05 -2.39 0.28
N THR A 52 0.72 -2.30 1.43
CA THR A 52 2.03 -2.94 1.66
C THR A 52 1.94 -4.46 1.60
N LEU A 53 0.92 -5.07 2.24
CA LEU A 53 0.69 -6.51 2.18
C LEU A 53 0.38 -6.97 0.75
N LEU A 54 -0.49 -6.26 0.03
CA LEU A 54 -0.83 -6.58 -1.37
C LEU A 54 0.38 -6.51 -2.29
N THR A 55 1.25 -5.53 -2.07
CA THR A 55 2.50 -5.34 -2.83
C THR A 55 3.49 -6.45 -2.49
N THR A 56 3.74 -6.69 -1.20
CA THR A 56 4.68 -7.70 -0.70
C THR A 56 4.26 -9.11 -1.11
N ASN A 57 2.99 -9.47 -0.91
CA ASN A 57 2.46 -10.78 -1.28
C ASN A 57 2.63 -11.06 -2.77
N LYS A 58 2.45 -10.03 -3.62
CA LYS A 58 2.63 -10.19 -5.06
C LYS A 58 4.11 -10.36 -5.44
N ILE A 59 5.03 -9.64 -4.79
CA ILE A 59 6.47 -9.89 -4.97
C ILE A 59 6.84 -11.31 -4.57
N GLU A 60 6.38 -11.78 -3.40
CA GLU A 60 6.70 -13.11 -2.91
C GLU A 60 6.05 -14.21 -3.77
N GLU A 61 4.88 -13.94 -4.36
CA GLU A 61 4.29 -14.80 -5.40
C GLU A 61 5.21 -14.89 -6.63
N ILE A 62 5.69 -13.77 -7.16
CA ILE A 62 6.59 -13.75 -8.32
C ILE A 62 7.91 -14.46 -8.01
N LYS A 63 8.52 -14.21 -6.86
CA LYS A 63 9.75 -14.91 -6.41
C LYS A 63 9.52 -16.43 -6.30
N ARG A 64 8.38 -16.83 -5.75
CA ARG A 64 8.00 -18.25 -5.65
C ARG A 64 7.82 -18.87 -7.02
N LEU A 65 7.18 -18.18 -7.96
CA LEU A 65 7.03 -18.63 -9.36
C LEU A 65 8.38 -18.75 -10.08
N SER A 66 9.34 -17.89 -9.76
CA SER A 66 10.71 -18.01 -10.29
C SER A 66 11.45 -19.23 -9.73
N THR A 67 11.24 -19.55 -8.44
CA THR A 67 11.92 -20.67 -7.78
C THR A 67 11.30 -22.01 -8.14
N ASN A 68 9.96 -22.07 -8.16
CA ASN A 68 9.15 -23.25 -8.44
C ASN A 68 8.40 -23.03 -9.77
N GLU A 69 9.14 -23.07 -10.88
CA GLU A 69 8.58 -22.79 -12.20
C GLU A 69 7.44 -23.74 -12.57
N PRO A 70 6.23 -23.23 -12.82
CA PRO A 70 5.11 -24.06 -13.25
C PRO A 70 5.33 -24.77 -14.59
N SER A 71 6.06 -24.12 -15.52
CA SER A 71 6.34 -24.66 -16.84
C SER A 71 7.46 -25.71 -16.86
N GLY A 72 8.14 -25.92 -15.73
CA GLY A 72 9.27 -26.84 -15.63
C GLY A 72 10.49 -26.31 -16.38
N GLY A 73 11.53 -25.91 -15.64
CA GLY A 73 12.75 -25.39 -16.23
C GLY A 73 13.90 -25.38 -15.23
N ILE A 74 15.12 -25.52 -15.76
CA ILE A 74 16.35 -25.53 -14.95
C ILE A 74 16.94 -24.13 -14.75
N TYR A 75 16.41 -23.12 -15.45
CA TYR A 75 17.05 -21.81 -15.50
C TYR A 75 16.50 -20.81 -14.49
N GLY A 76 15.37 -21.06 -13.83
CA GLY A 76 14.76 -20.12 -12.90
C GLY A 76 14.20 -18.88 -13.62
N PHE A 77 12.97 -18.50 -13.27
CA PHE A 77 12.14 -17.48 -13.92
C PHE A 77 11.72 -17.62 -15.39
N ASN A 78 12.03 -18.68 -16.14
CA ASN A 78 11.62 -18.79 -17.56
C ASN A 78 10.10 -18.56 -17.75
N TYR A 79 9.29 -19.15 -16.87
CA TYR A 79 7.85 -18.91 -16.80
C TYR A 79 7.47 -17.41 -16.76
N LEU A 80 8.22 -16.57 -16.05
CA LEU A 80 7.94 -15.14 -15.90
C LEU A 80 8.20 -14.32 -17.16
N VAL A 81 9.07 -14.81 -18.05
CA VAL A 81 9.44 -14.14 -19.31
C VAL A 81 8.74 -14.73 -20.54
N THR A 82 8.01 -15.84 -20.36
CA THR A 82 7.21 -16.48 -21.41
C THR A 82 5.73 -16.53 -21.02
N ASP A 83 5.31 -17.60 -20.35
CA ASP A 83 3.91 -17.99 -20.19
C ASP A 83 3.15 -17.04 -19.27
N TYR A 84 3.80 -16.53 -18.21
CA TYR A 84 3.19 -15.59 -17.27
C TYR A 84 2.69 -14.31 -17.96
N LEU A 85 3.41 -13.84 -18.98
CA LEU A 85 3.03 -12.65 -19.74
C LEU A 85 1.70 -12.88 -20.47
N VAL A 86 1.53 -14.08 -21.04
CA VAL A 86 0.31 -14.49 -21.75
C VAL A 86 -0.83 -14.78 -20.77
N ASP A 87 -0.55 -15.56 -19.71
CA ASP A 87 -1.51 -15.96 -18.69
C ASP A 87 -2.15 -14.76 -17.99
N LYS A 88 -1.33 -13.74 -17.67
CA LYS A 88 -1.79 -12.49 -17.05
C LYS A 88 -2.22 -11.43 -18.05
N LYS A 89 -2.18 -11.74 -19.36
CA LYS A 89 -2.52 -10.81 -20.45
C LYS A 89 -1.78 -9.48 -20.30
N MET A 90 -0.48 -9.56 -20.01
CA MET A 90 0.36 -8.39 -19.82
C MET A 90 0.48 -7.62 -21.13
N THR A 91 0.45 -6.30 -21.02
CA THR A 91 0.67 -5.39 -22.14
C THR A 91 2.16 -5.17 -22.29
N GLN A 92 2.67 -5.37 -23.50
CA GLN A 92 4.04 -4.98 -23.85
C GLN A 92 4.13 -3.46 -23.92
N ILE A 93 4.97 -2.86 -23.08
CA ILE A 93 5.23 -1.42 -23.10
C ILE A 93 6.37 -1.12 -24.08
N ASN A 94 7.38 -1.98 -24.10
CA ASN A 94 8.49 -1.99 -25.05
C ASN A 94 9.11 -3.40 -25.10
N GLU A 95 10.17 -3.59 -25.88
CA GLU A 95 10.88 -4.87 -26.00
C GLU A 95 11.46 -5.42 -24.68
N LYS A 96 11.63 -4.56 -23.68
CA LYS A 96 12.25 -4.88 -22.38
C LYS A 96 11.29 -4.78 -21.20
N THR A 97 10.01 -4.50 -21.43
CA THR A 97 9.06 -4.18 -20.35
C THR A 97 7.66 -4.65 -20.67
N TYR A 98 7.08 -5.41 -19.74
CA TYR A 98 5.67 -5.80 -19.74
C TYR A 98 4.99 -5.29 -18.47
N SER A 99 3.71 -4.93 -18.57
CA SER A 99 2.94 -4.50 -17.42
C SER A 99 1.48 -4.99 -17.48
N PHE A 100 0.89 -5.26 -16.33
CA PHE A 100 -0.56 -5.40 -16.19
C PHE A 100 -1.03 -4.67 -14.94
N SER A 101 -2.30 -4.30 -14.93
CA SER A 101 -2.94 -3.70 -13.75
C SER A 101 -4.21 -4.43 -13.40
N GLU A 102 -4.43 -4.63 -12.12
CA GLU A 102 -5.65 -5.22 -11.57
C GLU A 102 -6.25 -4.31 -10.51
N VAL A 103 -7.57 -4.27 -10.49
CA VAL A 103 -8.34 -3.51 -9.51
C VAL A 103 -8.70 -4.44 -8.35
N ILE A 104 -8.30 -4.05 -7.15
CA ILE A 104 -8.57 -4.76 -5.91
C ILE A 104 -9.65 -3.98 -5.15
N ASN A 105 -10.79 -4.62 -4.95
CA ASN A 105 -11.93 -4.05 -4.24
C ASN A 105 -12.37 -5.02 -3.15
N GLU A 106 -11.95 -4.76 -1.91
CA GLU A 106 -12.33 -5.55 -0.72
C GLU A 106 -13.65 -5.07 -0.08
N GLY A 107 -14.51 -4.39 -0.86
CA GLY A 107 -15.79 -3.88 -0.38
C GLY A 107 -15.66 -2.62 0.47
N SER A 108 -16.64 -2.37 1.34
CA SER A 108 -16.82 -1.06 2.00
C SER A 108 -15.77 -0.67 3.04
N LYS A 109 -14.83 -1.58 3.39
CA LYS A 109 -13.88 -1.37 4.50
C LYS A 109 -12.61 -0.61 4.08
N LEU A 110 -12.21 -0.73 2.82
CA LEU A 110 -10.98 -0.14 2.29
C LEU A 110 -11.25 0.58 0.98
N PRO A 111 -10.46 1.61 0.64
CA PRO A 111 -10.55 2.23 -0.66
C PRO A 111 -10.24 1.21 -1.75
N LYS A 112 -10.87 1.40 -2.90
CA LYS A 112 -10.51 0.68 -4.13
C LYS A 112 -9.03 0.94 -4.42
N MET A 113 -8.24 -0.12 -4.55
CA MET A 113 -6.82 -0.06 -4.86
C MET A 113 -6.58 -0.60 -6.26
N THR A 114 -5.58 -0.08 -6.94
CA THR A 114 -5.10 -0.61 -8.22
C THR A 114 -3.68 -1.10 -8.01
N ARG A 115 -3.43 -2.37 -8.32
CA ARG A 115 -2.09 -2.95 -8.31
C ARG A 115 -1.59 -3.08 -9.73
N THR A 116 -0.42 -2.50 -10.00
CA THR A 116 0.30 -2.62 -11.26
C THR A 116 1.53 -3.50 -11.04
N VAL A 117 1.67 -4.51 -11.89
CA VAL A 117 2.82 -5.41 -11.92
C VAL A 117 3.60 -5.13 -13.19
N THR A 118 4.88 -4.83 -13.05
CA THR A 118 5.78 -4.56 -14.16
C THR A 118 6.95 -5.52 -14.10
N LEU A 119 7.22 -6.20 -15.21
CA LEU A 119 8.38 -7.05 -15.40
C LEU A 119 9.28 -6.40 -16.45
N GLN A 120 10.52 -6.14 -16.09
CA GLN A 120 11.50 -5.53 -17.00
C GLN A 120 12.85 -6.22 -16.93
N THR A 121 13.55 -6.28 -18.06
CA THR A 121 14.91 -6.86 -18.11
C THR A 121 15.89 -5.97 -17.36
N TYR A 122 16.84 -6.58 -16.66
CA TYR A 122 17.90 -5.86 -15.95
C TYR A 122 19.29 -6.38 -16.35
N PRO A 123 20.33 -5.53 -16.43
CA PRO A 123 20.26 -4.07 -16.39
C PRO A 123 19.61 -3.48 -17.66
N PRO A 124 19.02 -2.28 -17.59
CA PRO A 124 18.22 -1.72 -18.69
C PRO A 124 19.04 -1.43 -19.96
N GLY A 125 20.36 -1.29 -19.83
CA GLY A 125 21.28 -1.05 -20.94
C GLY A 125 21.78 -2.29 -21.69
N ASP A 126 21.44 -3.51 -21.24
CA ASP A 126 21.90 -4.75 -21.87
C ASP A 126 21.10 -5.09 -23.15
N GLU A 127 21.63 -5.93 -24.03
CA GLU A 127 20.94 -6.39 -25.25
C GLU A 127 19.79 -7.37 -24.96
N SER A 128 19.60 -7.75 -23.70
CA SER A 128 18.50 -8.61 -23.27
C SER A 128 17.13 -8.00 -23.58
N SER A 129 16.22 -8.83 -24.08
CA SER A 129 14.86 -8.44 -24.50
C SER A 129 13.91 -9.62 -24.33
N PHE A 130 12.63 -9.33 -24.11
CA PHE A 130 11.58 -10.36 -24.05
C PHE A 130 11.34 -11.05 -25.41
N SER A 131 11.85 -10.49 -26.51
CA SER A 131 11.85 -11.16 -27.81
C SER A 131 12.86 -12.31 -27.89
N ASP A 132 13.90 -12.29 -27.05
CA ASP A 132 14.90 -13.36 -26.92
C ASP A 132 15.09 -13.71 -25.42
N PRO A 133 14.12 -14.40 -24.80
CA PRO A 133 14.11 -14.66 -23.36
C PRO A 133 15.36 -15.39 -22.86
N GLY A 134 16.03 -16.17 -23.72
CA GLY A 134 17.23 -16.92 -23.38
C GLY A 134 18.40 -16.05 -22.94
N LYS A 135 18.48 -14.80 -23.43
CA LYS A 135 19.52 -13.81 -23.08
C LYS A 135 19.25 -13.06 -21.78
N ILE A 136 18.04 -13.15 -21.24
CA ILE A 136 17.70 -12.47 -19.98
C ILE A 136 18.37 -13.23 -18.84
N ASN A 137 19.30 -12.59 -18.14
CA ASN A 137 19.96 -13.15 -16.95
C ASN A 137 19.38 -12.60 -15.63
N LEU A 138 18.86 -11.37 -15.65
CA LEU A 138 18.21 -10.74 -14.52
C LEU A 138 16.88 -10.14 -14.96
N LEU A 139 15.86 -10.37 -14.14
CA LEU A 139 14.53 -9.81 -14.32
C LEU A 139 14.19 -8.95 -13.10
N GLU A 140 13.78 -7.71 -13.31
CA GLU A 140 13.27 -6.84 -12.27
C GLU A 140 11.74 -6.90 -12.27
N ALA A 141 11.17 -7.24 -11.11
CA ALA A 141 9.74 -7.21 -10.87
C ALA A 141 9.41 -6.01 -9.98
N ILE A 142 8.65 -5.05 -10.51
CA ILE A 142 8.19 -3.85 -9.80
C ILE A 142 6.70 -3.97 -9.57
N ILE A 143 6.28 -3.91 -8.30
CA ILE A 143 4.88 -3.93 -7.90
C ILE A 143 4.54 -2.59 -7.29
N LYS A 144 3.52 -1.93 -7.85
CA LYS A 144 3.02 -0.66 -7.36
C LYS A 144 1.54 -0.80 -7.01
N THR A 145 1.16 -0.49 -5.78
CA THR A 145 -0.24 -0.44 -5.35
C THR A 145 -0.63 1.01 -5.10
N GLU A 146 -1.64 1.51 -5.81
CA GLU A 146 -2.12 2.89 -5.75
C GLU A 146 -3.57 2.96 -5.28
N TRP A 147 -3.89 4.00 -4.51
CA TRP A 147 -5.25 4.28 -4.06
C TRP A 147 -5.45 5.77 -3.76
N THR A 148 -6.71 6.15 -3.55
CA THR A 148 -7.10 7.48 -3.09
C THR A 148 -7.60 7.38 -1.66
N ASP A 149 -7.01 8.14 -0.75
CA ASP A 149 -7.41 8.16 0.67
C ASP A 149 -8.76 8.87 0.86
N LYS A 150 -9.32 8.79 2.08
CA LYS A 150 -10.60 9.44 2.43
C LYS A 150 -10.62 10.96 2.27
N ARG A 151 -9.46 11.62 2.17
CA ARG A 151 -9.32 13.06 1.95
C ARG A 151 -9.06 13.40 0.47
N GLY A 152 -9.12 12.41 -0.42
CA GLY A 152 -8.90 12.61 -1.86
C GLY A 152 -7.42 12.61 -2.27
N ASN A 153 -6.48 12.33 -1.36
CA ASN A 153 -5.06 12.31 -1.70
C ASN A 153 -4.70 10.98 -2.37
N LYS A 154 -3.99 11.06 -3.49
CA LYS A 154 -3.36 9.88 -4.10
C LYS A 154 -2.23 9.36 -3.22
N LYS A 155 -2.19 8.05 -3.03
CA LYS A 155 -1.18 7.33 -2.27
C LYS A 155 -0.71 6.11 -3.06
N SER A 156 0.52 5.72 -2.83
CA SER A 156 1.11 4.54 -3.46
C SER A 156 2.11 3.87 -2.53
N VAL A 157 2.23 2.56 -2.67
CA VAL A 157 3.34 1.75 -2.16
C VAL A 157 3.96 1.05 -3.36
N GLU A 158 5.29 1.09 -3.45
CA GLU A 158 6.03 0.43 -4.52
C GLU A 158 7.14 -0.40 -3.91
N LEU A 159 7.32 -1.62 -4.42
CA LEU A 159 8.43 -2.48 -4.11
C LEU A 159 8.98 -3.08 -5.39
N GLY A 160 10.29 -3.22 -5.46
CA GLY A 160 11.02 -3.89 -6.54
C GLY A 160 11.76 -5.11 -6.03
N SER A 161 11.94 -6.11 -6.89
CA SER A 161 12.83 -7.25 -6.63
C SER A 161 13.56 -7.66 -7.89
N LEU A 162 14.86 -7.92 -7.76
CA LEU A 162 15.67 -8.54 -8.80
C LEU A 162 15.61 -10.06 -8.68
N ILE A 163 15.44 -10.73 -9.81
CA ILE A 163 15.28 -12.17 -9.93
C ILE A 163 16.38 -12.68 -10.86
N HIS A 164 17.15 -13.66 -10.39
CA HIS A 164 18.34 -14.16 -11.07
C HIS A 164 18.08 -15.46 -11.80
N LYS A 165 18.71 -15.61 -12.97
CA LYS A 165 18.67 -16.84 -13.74
C LYS A 165 19.57 -17.81 -13.00
N ARG A 166 18.98 -18.90 -12.54
CA ARG A 166 19.69 -20.01 -11.93
C ARG A 166 20.55 -20.70 -12.99
N HIS A 167 21.82 -20.87 -12.65
CA HIS A 167 22.67 -21.85 -13.30
C HIS A 167 22.88 -22.98 -12.30
N PHE A 168 22.47 -24.19 -12.66
CA PHE A 168 22.89 -25.38 -11.94
C PHE A 168 24.33 -25.68 -12.36
N ILE A 169 25.24 -25.73 -11.40
CA ILE A 169 26.58 -26.26 -11.61
C ILE A 169 26.41 -27.77 -11.78
N GLN A 170 26.91 -28.31 -12.89
CA GLN A 170 26.83 -29.73 -13.26
C GLN A 170 27.93 -30.53 -12.56
#